data_AF-A0A4U5NVA2-F1
#
_entry.id   AF-A0A4U5NVA2-F1
#
_cell.length_a   1.000
_cell.length_b   1.000
_cell.length_c   1.000
_cell.angle_alpha   90.00
_cell.angle_beta   90.00
_cell.angle_gamma   90.00
#
_symmetry.space_group_name_H-M   'P 1'
#
loop_
_entity.id
_entity.type
_entity.pdbx_description
1 polymer ?
#
loop_
_entity_poly.entity_id
_entity_poly.type
_entity_poly.pdbx_seq_one_letter_code
_entity_poly.pdbx_strand_id
1 'polypeptide(L)'
;MFLKYVISYPFSPIFVAKVHHFVSFILVAYVWLQNRPVHFNSSTAFSFLAVFDLLSLLGTLLSVWLTVQKCYIVKLELGFTISSIVLLLLGSFCTFPLYDEDVKYILHAINIMHGYSIGLLMFAGIWAQFKTKNTISRLLIRNWGNADDEDQMEQLDFDDEL
;
A
#
# COMPACT_ATOMS: atom_id res chain seq x y z
N MET A 1 -7.81 -4.00 27.52
CA MET A 1 -8.71 -3.44 26.47
C MET A 1 -7.93 -2.87 25.29
N PHE A 2 -7.00 -1.94 25.50
CA PHE A 2 -6.22 -1.29 24.43
C PHE A 2 -5.46 -2.27 23.52
N LEU A 3 -4.76 -3.26 24.09
CA LEU A 3 -4.02 -4.28 23.33
C LEU A 3 -4.94 -5.11 22.41
N LYS A 4 -6.18 -5.37 22.82
CA LYS A 4 -7.18 -6.10 22.02
C LYS A 4 -7.62 -5.25 20.82
N TYR A 5 -7.73 -3.93 20.96
CA TYR A 5 -8.00 -3.03 19.82
C TYR A 5 -6.79 -2.87 18.90
N VAL A 6 -5.56 -2.88 19.44
CA VAL A 6 -4.34 -2.81 18.62
C VAL A 6 -4.16 -4.08 17.78
N ILE A 7 -4.49 -5.25 18.34
CA ILE A 7 -4.31 -6.56 17.70
C ILE A 7 -5.52 -6.97 16.85
N SER A 8 -6.75 -6.75 17.35
CA SER A 8 -7.97 -7.20 16.65
C SER A 8 -8.51 -6.20 15.64
N TYR A 9 -7.97 -4.99 15.57
CA TYR A 9 -8.41 -3.97 14.61
C TYR A 9 -7.28 -3.66 13.62
N PRO A 10 -7.52 -3.74 12.30
CA PRO A 10 -6.51 -3.42 11.28
C PRO A 10 -6.08 -1.93 11.30
N PHE A 11 -6.78 -1.09 12.07
CA PHE A 11 -6.52 0.34 12.19
C PHE A 11 -5.21 0.70 12.88
N SER A 12 -4.48 -0.21 13.54
CA SER A 12 -3.33 0.22 14.36
C SER A 12 -1.99 0.25 13.62
N PRO A 13 -1.44 -0.84 13.04
CA PRO A 13 -0.07 -0.81 12.50
C PRO A 13 -0.06 -0.83 10.96
N ILE A 14 -1.01 -1.55 10.36
CA ILE A 14 -1.16 -1.66 8.89
C ILE A 14 -1.60 -0.31 8.31
N PHE A 15 -2.65 0.28 8.90
CA PHE A 15 -3.11 1.61 8.49
C PHE A 15 -1.99 2.65 8.62
N VAL A 16 -1.28 2.68 9.76
CA VAL A 16 -0.15 3.61 9.96
C VAL A 16 0.97 3.37 8.97
N ALA A 17 1.37 2.13 8.71
CA ALA A 17 2.40 1.80 7.73
C ALA A 17 2.02 2.26 6.30
N LYS A 18 0.76 2.05 5.91
CA LYS A 18 0.25 2.43 4.58
C LYS A 18 0.07 3.93 4.42
N VAL A 19 -0.41 4.62 5.45
CA VAL A 19 -0.45 6.10 5.47
C VAL A 19 0.98 6.66 5.42
N HIS A 20 1.91 6.09 6.18
CA HIS A 20 3.30 6.52 6.17
C HIS A 20 3.95 6.32 4.80
N HIS A 21 3.69 5.18 4.14
CA HIS A 21 4.12 4.95 2.76
C HIS A 21 3.59 6.06 1.83
N PHE A 22 2.29 6.39 1.93
CA PHE A 22 1.65 7.42 1.12
C PHE A 22 2.28 8.82 1.33
N VAL A 23 2.45 9.23 2.59
CA VAL A 23 3.07 10.52 2.95
C VAL A 23 4.52 10.58 2.47
N SER A 24 5.28 9.52 2.66
CA SER A 24 6.69 9.47 2.22
C SER A 24 6.79 9.59 0.70
N PHE A 25 5.89 8.94 -0.02
CA PHE A 25 5.83 9.04 -1.48
C PHE A 25 5.57 10.48 -1.94
N ILE A 26 4.59 11.17 -1.33
CA ILE A 26 4.28 12.58 -1.65
C ILE A 26 5.47 13.50 -1.34
N LEU A 27 6.11 13.33 -0.18
CA LEU A 27 7.26 14.15 0.20
C LEU A 27 8.40 13.99 -0.81
N VAL A 28 8.64 12.79 -1.29
CA VAL A 28 9.70 12.54 -2.28
C VAL A 28 9.31 13.05 -3.66
N ALA A 29 8.07 12.88 -4.09
CA ALA A 29 7.58 13.50 -5.32
C ALA A 29 7.70 15.04 -5.26
N TYR A 30 7.46 15.65 -4.09
CA TYR A 30 7.64 17.08 -3.89
C TYR A 30 9.11 17.50 -3.95
N VAL A 31 9.99 16.83 -3.21
CA VAL A 31 11.45 17.09 -3.24
C VAL A 31 11.99 16.91 -4.66
N TRP A 32 11.49 15.91 -5.38
CA TRP A 32 11.82 15.66 -6.77
C TRP A 32 11.41 16.82 -7.68
N LEU A 33 10.17 17.31 -7.58
CA LEU A 33 9.70 18.44 -8.37
C LEU A 33 10.52 19.71 -8.14
N GLN A 34 10.97 19.94 -6.89
CA GLN A 34 11.79 21.11 -6.54
C GLN A 34 13.23 21.02 -7.05
N ASN A 35 13.82 19.81 -7.05
CA ASN A 35 15.22 19.58 -7.41
C ASN A 35 15.39 19.00 -8.82
N ARG A 36 14.34 19.04 -9.64
CA ARG A 36 14.38 18.46 -10.98
C ARG A 36 15.45 19.19 -11.82
N PRO A 37 16.36 18.45 -12.49
CA PRO A 37 17.35 19.06 -13.37
C PRO A 37 16.67 19.88 -14.49
N VAL A 38 17.21 21.05 -14.79
CA VAL A 38 16.69 21.97 -15.83
C VAL A 38 16.70 21.32 -17.22
N HIS A 39 17.58 20.35 -17.45
CA HIS A 39 17.70 19.58 -18.71
C HIS A 39 17.33 18.11 -18.53
N PHE A 40 16.21 17.84 -17.85
CA PHE A 40 15.72 16.48 -17.75
C PHE A 40 15.02 16.05 -19.03
N ASN A 41 15.72 15.29 -19.89
CA ASN A 41 15.14 14.70 -21.08
C ASN A 41 13.89 13.90 -20.71
N SER A 42 12.76 14.16 -21.38
CA SER A 42 11.52 13.40 -21.14
C SER A 42 11.69 11.99 -21.68
N SER A 43 12.29 11.10 -20.87
CA SER A 43 12.43 9.70 -21.22
C SER A 43 11.15 8.95 -20.92
N THR A 44 10.74 8.09 -21.85
CA THR A 44 9.60 7.18 -21.70
C THR A 44 9.71 6.30 -20.45
N ALA A 45 10.93 5.97 -20.01
CA ALA A 45 11.15 5.19 -18.81
C ALA A 45 10.76 5.93 -17.51
N PHE A 46 10.94 7.25 -17.44
CA PHE A 46 10.42 8.05 -16.32
C PHE A 46 8.89 8.17 -16.34
N SER A 47 8.28 8.15 -17.53
CA SER A 47 6.82 8.07 -17.65
C SER A 47 6.28 6.72 -17.16
N PHE A 48 6.94 5.61 -17.51
CA PHE A 48 6.56 4.27 -17.02
C PHE A 48 6.75 4.14 -15.50
N LEU A 49 7.85 4.66 -14.96
CA LEU A 49 8.06 4.75 -13.51
C LEU A 49 6.87 5.43 -12.84
N ALA A 50 6.50 6.63 -13.30
CA ALA A 50 5.40 7.40 -12.72
C ALA A 50 4.06 6.65 -12.80
N VAL A 51 3.81 5.91 -13.89
CA VAL A 51 2.61 5.08 -14.03
C VAL A 51 2.60 3.93 -13.02
N PHE A 52 3.71 3.20 -12.88
CA PHE A 52 3.80 2.10 -11.91
C PHE A 52 3.66 2.58 -10.47
N ASP A 53 4.27 3.71 -10.14
CA ASP A 53 4.16 4.35 -8.85
C ASP A 53 2.72 4.78 -8.55
N LEU A 54 2.03 5.39 -9.51
CA LEU A 54 0.63 5.78 -9.37
C LEU A 54 -0.28 4.57 -9.15
N LEU A 55 -0.06 3.47 -9.88
CA LEU A 55 -0.80 2.23 -9.71
C LEU A 55 -0.54 1.59 -8.34
N SER A 56 0.70 1.64 -7.84
CA SER A 56 1.06 1.13 -6.51
C SER A 56 0.38 1.94 -5.40
N LEU A 57 0.38 3.28 -5.52
CA LEU A 57 -0.34 4.16 -4.61
C LEU A 57 -1.84 3.94 -4.65
N LEU A 58 -2.42 3.73 -5.83
CA LEU A 58 -3.85 3.43 -5.98
C LEU A 58 -4.20 2.11 -5.27
N GLY A 59 -3.39 1.07 -5.45
CA GLY A 59 -3.57 -0.22 -4.76
C GLY A 59 -3.51 -0.07 -3.24
N THR A 60 -2.54 0.71 -2.74
CA THR A 60 -2.43 1.00 -1.30
C THR A 60 -3.63 1.82 -0.80
N LEU A 61 -4.08 2.82 -1.55
CA LEU A 61 -5.21 3.67 -1.18
C LEU A 61 -6.52 2.87 -1.11
N LEU A 62 -6.75 1.98 -2.07
CA LEU A 62 -7.92 1.08 -2.07
C LEU A 62 -7.91 0.16 -0.85
N SER A 63 -6.74 -0.39 -0.49
CA SER A 63 -6.57 -1.19 0.72
C SER A 63 -6.87 -0.38 2.00
N VAL A 64 -6.34 0.85 2.10
CA VAL A 64 -6.62 1.75 3.23
C VAL A 64 -8.10 2.11 3.28
N TRP A 65 -8.73 2.39 2.14
CA TRP A 65 -10.15 2.66 2.04
C TRP A 65 -11.00 1.50 2.58
N LEU A 66 -10.72 0.28 2.15
CA LEU A 66 -11.40 -0.93 2.66
C LEU A 66 -11.20 -1.10 4.16
N THR A 67 -9.98 -0.85 4.64
CA THR A 67 -9.65 -0.88 6.08
C THR A 67 -10.49 0.14 6.87
N VAL A 68 -10.61 1.38 6.36
CA VAL A 68 -11.43 2.44 6.98
C VAL A 68 -12.91 2.06 7.01
N GLN A 69 -13.39 1.41 5.96
CA GLN A 69 -14.74 0.86 5.86
C GLN A 69 -14.95 -0.39 6.73
N LYS A 70 -13.94 -0.81 7.51
CA LYS A 70 -13.94 -2.02 8.33
C LYS A 70 -14.25 -3.28 7.50
N CYS A 71 -13.87 -3.27 6.23
CA CYS A 71 -13.91 -4.42 5.33
C CYS A 71 -12.49 -4.90 5.14
N TYR A 72 -12.13 -5.96 5.86
CA TYR A 72 -10.77 -6.45 5.92
C TYR A 72 -10.76 -7.95 5.63
N ILE A 73 -10.23 -8.30 4.46
CA ILE A 73 -10.00 -9.68 4.05
C ILE A 73 -8.49 -9.83 3.87
N VAL A 74 -7.87 -10.70 4.66
CA VAL A 74 -6.40 -10.89 4.70
C VAL A 74 -5.86 -11.24 3.32
N LYS A 75 -6.52 -12.15 2.60
CA LYS A 75 -6.12 -12.54 1.22
C LYS A 75 -6.13 -11.35 0.25
N LEU A 76 -7.14 -10.49 0.35
CA LEU A 76 -7.26 -9.29 -0.48
C LEU A 76 -6.19 -8.26 -0.12
N GLU A 77 -5.94 -8.07 1.18
CA GLU A 77 -4.89 -7.18 1.69
C GLU A 77 -3.49 -7.60 1.22
N LEU A 78 -3.20 -8.89 1.27
CA LEU A 78 -1.96 -9.45 0.72
C LEU A 78 -1.87 -9.23 -0.79
N GLY A 79 -2.98 -9.40 -1.52
CA GLY A 79 -3.05 -9.11 -2.95
C GLY A 79 -2.66 -7.66 -3.28
N PHE A 80 -3.23 -6.68 -2.57
CA PHE A 80 -2.86 -5.28 -2.73
C PHE A 80 -1.39 -5.03 -2.39
N THR A 81 -0.89 -5.64 -1.32
CA THR A 81 0.49 -5.47 -0.85
C THR A 81 1.50 -6.04 -1.86
N ILE A 82 1.29 -7.26 -2.33
CA ILE A 82 2.15 -7.93 -3.31
C ILE A 82 2.12 -7.17 -4.65
N SER A 83 0.94 -6.80 -5.13
CA SER A 83 0.79 -6.01 -6.36
C SER A 83 1.57 -4.70 -6.27
N SER A 84 1.44 -3.98 -5.15
CA SER A 84 2.15 -2.71 -4.92
C SER A 84 3.68 -2.90 -4.90
N ILE A 85 4.18 -3.97 -4.30
CA ILE A 85 5.61 -4.32 -4.30
C ILE A 85 6.09 -4.62 -5.73
N VAL A 86 5.36 -5.44 -6.49
CA VAL A 86 5.71 -5.77 -7.87
C VAL A 86 5.78 -4.52 -8.74
N LEU A 87 4.81 -3.61 -8.59
CA LEU A 87 4.78 -2.34 -9.33
C LEU A 87 5.99 -1.45 -8.99
N LEU A 88 6.36 -1.33 -7.72
CA LEU A 88 7.56 -0.57 -7.31
C LEU A 88 8.85 -1.17 -7.89
N LEU A 89 8.96 -2.50 -7.91
CA LEU A 89 10.10 -3.20 -8.51
C LEU A 89 10.17 -2.98 -10.02
N LEU A 90 9.04 -3.04 -10.73
CA LEU A 90 8.97 -2.74 -12.16
C LEU A 90 9.35 -1.28 -12.45
N GLY A 91 8.86 -0.33 -11.63
CA GLY A 91 9.24 1.07 -11.71
C GLY A 91 10.75 1.25 -11.60
N SER A 92 11.38 0.68 -10.57
CA SER A 92 12.84 0.68 -10.40
C SER A 92 13.56 0.08 -11.61
N PHE A 93 13.09 -1.06 -12.13
CA PHE A 93 13.70 -1.73 -13.27
C PHE A 93 13.65 -0.89 -14.56
N CYS A 94 12.54 -0.18 -14.82
CA CYS A 94 12.40 0.71 -15.98
C CYS A 94 13.44 1.83 -16.00
N THR A 95 13.97 2.22 -14.84
CA THR A 95 14.94 3.31 -14.74
C THR A 95 16.39 2.85 -14.88
N PHE A 96 16.66 1.53 -14.81
CA PHE A 96 18.01 0.96 -14.90
C PHE A 96 18.73 1.24 -16.24
N PRO A 97 18.07 1.17 -17.42
CA PRO A 97 18.70 1.49 -18.70
C PRO A 97 19.08 2.96 -18.86
N LEU A 98 18.56 3.85 -18.01
CA LEU A 98 18.86 5.28 -18.01
C LEU A 98 20.00 5.64 -17.05
N TYR A 99 20.69 4.65 -16.48
CA TYR A 99 21.77 4.90 -15.55
C TYR A 99 22.96 5.61 -16.23
N ASP A 100 23.07 6.91 -15.96
CA ASP A 100 24.17 7.80 -16.36
C ASP A 100 24.66 8.58 -15.12
N GLU A 101 25.89 9.07 -15.14
CA GLU A 101 26.50 9.87 -14.05
C GLU A 101 25.62 11.08 -13.68
N ASP A 102 25.00 11.73 -14.66
CA ASP A 102 24.16 12.91 -14.48
C ASP A 102 22.83 12.63 -13.74
N VAL A 103 22.30 11.40 -13.84
CA VAL A 103 21.02 11.01 -13.22
C VAL A 103 21.19 9.99 -12.10
N LYS A 104 22.43 9.60 -11.79
CA LYS A 104 22.77 8.60 -10.76
C LYS A 104 22.19 8.92 -9.39
N TYR A 105 22.34 10.15 -8.92
CA TYR A 105 21.81 10.58 -7.61
C TYR A 105 20.29 10.44 -7.54
N ILE A 106 19.62 10.73 -8.65
CA ILE A 106 18.17 10.70 -8.79
C ILE A 106 17.67 9.26 -8.74
N LEU A 107 18.27 8.40 -9.57
CA LEU A 107 17.96 6.98 -9.61
C LEU A 107 18.22 6.31 -8.26
N HIS A 108 19.28 6.71 -7.57
CA HIS A 108 19.58 6.20 -6.25
C HIS A 108 18.52 6.62 -5.22
N ALA A 109 18.09 7.88 -5.23
CA ALA A 109 17.02 8.37 -4.34
C ALA A 109 15.68 7.65 -4.58
N ILE A 110 15.30 7.45 -5.84
CA ILE A 110 14.09 6.69 -6.23
C ILE A 110 14.19 5.26 -5.70
N ASN A 111 15.31 4.58 -5.92
CA ASN A 111 15.50 3.20 -5.47
C ASN A 111 15.54 3.06 -3.94
N ILE A 112 16.12 4.01 -3.22
CA ILE A 112 16.06 4.04 -1.74
C ILE A 112 14.60 4.15 -1.29
N MET A 113 13.81 5.01 -1.92
CA MET A 113 12.40 5.18 -1.59
C MET A 113 11.53 3.98 -1.91
N HIS A 114 11.80 3.32 -3.03
CA HIS A 114 11.14 2.07 -3.39
C HIS A 114 11.51 0.99 -2.36
N GLY A 115 12.79 0.87 -2.00
CA GLY A 115 13.24 -0.07 -0.97
C GLY A 115 12.58 0.18 0.39
N TYR A 116 12.51 1.44 0.83
CA TYR A 116 11.82 1.84 2.05
C TYR A 116 10.31 1.49 2.00
N SER A 117 9.66 1.82 0.89
CA SER A 117 8.24 1.53 0.66
C SER A 117 7.94 0.03 0.66
N ILE A 118 8.78 -0.75 -0.01
CA ILE A 118 8.71 -2.22 -0.02
C ILE A 118 8.87 -2.75 1.41
N GLY A 119 9.80 -2.20 2.20
CA GLY A 119 9.95 -2.54 3.62
C GLY A 119 8.68 -2.32 4.44
N LEU A 120 8.04 -1.16 4.31
CA LEU A 120 6.77 -0.85 4.98
C LEU A 120 5.64 -1.78 4.52
N LEU A 121 5.53 -2.04 3.22
CA LEU A 121 4.52 -2.92 2.65
C LEU A 121 4.73 -4.38 3.11
N MET A 122 5.97 -4.88 3.15
CA MET A 122 6.28 -6.20 3.70
C MET A 122 5.92 -6.29 5.18
N PHE A 123 6.24 -5.26 5.98
CA PHE A 123 5.81 -5.21 7.38
C PHE A 123 4.28 -5.28 7.50
N ALA A 124 3.55 -4.49 6.71
CA ALA A 124 2.09 -4.49 6.71
C ALA A 124 1.52 -5.86 6.30
N GLY A 125 2.08 -6.50 5.27
CA GLY A 125 1.66 -7.83 4.81
C GLY A 125 1.92 -8.94 5.83
N ILE A 126 3.10 -8.95 6.46
CA ILE A 126 3.43 -9.90 7.54
C ILE A 126 2.48 -9.68 8.72
N TRP A 127 2.25 -8.42 9.11
CA TRP A 127 1.32 -8.11 10.19
C TRP A 127 -0.12 -8.54 9.87
N ALA A 128 -0.58 -8.31 8.65
CA ALA A 128 -1.87 -8.76 8.16
C ALA A 128 -2.03 -10.28 8.34
N GLN A 129 -1.05 -11.04 7.87
CA GLN A 129 -1.09 -12.51 7.88
C GLN A 129 -1.07 -13.10 9.29
N PHE A 130 -0.24 -12.58 10.20
CA PHE A 130 0.00 -13.23 11.50
C PHE A 130 -0.79 -12.63 12.66
N LYS A 131 -1.26 -11.39 12.52
CA LYS A 131 -1.84 -10.63 13.65
C LYS A 131 -3.26 -10.15 13.40
N THR A 132 -3.79 -10.28 12.19
CA THR A 132 -5.10 -9.76 11.83
C THR A 132 -6.03 -10.89 11.38
N LYS A 133 -7.33 -10.74 11.61
CA LYS A 133 -8.36 -11.69 11.19
C LYS A 133 -9.23 -11.08 10.09
N ASN A 134 -9.90 -11.91 9.31
CA ASN A 134 -10.92 -11.46 8.37
C ASN A 134 -12.08 -10.84 9.15
N THR A 135 -12.55 -9.67 8.73
CA THR A 135 -13.64 -8.95 9.39
C THR A 135 -14.35 -8.09 8.37
N ILE A 136 -15.67 -8.17 8.31
CA ILE A 136 -16.48 -7.24 7.52
C ILE A 136 -17.48 -6.55 8.46
N SER A 137 -17.51 -5.22 8.40
CA SER A 137 -18.51 -4.45 9.13
C SER A 137 -19.90 -4.71 8.57
N ARG A 138 -20.84 -5.00 9.47
CA ARG A 138 -22.24 -5.19 9.10
C ARG A 138 -22.90 -3.92 8.58
N LEU A 139 -22.34 -2.71 8.76
CA LEU A 139 -22.82 -1.49 8.08
C LEU A 139 -22.63 -1.54 6.56
N LEU A 140 -21.60 -2.24 6.09
CA LEU A 140 -21.34 -2.43 4.66
C LEU A 140 -22.27 -3.52 4.09
N ILE A 141 -22.55 -4.54 4.89
CA ILE A 141 -23.52 -5.60 4.59
C ILE A 141 -24.96 -5.06 4.64
N ARG A 142 -25.30 -4.16 5.57
CA ARG A 142 -26.63 -3.56 5.76
C ARG A 142 -27.09 -2.72 4.55
N ASN A 143 -26.14 -2.10 3.84
CA ASN A 143 -26.43 -1.38 2.59
C ASN A 143 -26.55 -2.32 1.37
N TRP A 144 -26.19 -3.61 1.50
CA TRP A 144 -26.25 -4.62 0.44
C TRP A 144 -27.23 -5.79 0.76
N GLY A 145 -27.80 -5.85 1.97
CA GLY A 145 -28.70 -6.92 2.42
C GLY A 145 -29.30 -6.70 3.82
N ASN A 146 -30.39 -7.43 4.09
CA ASN A 146 -31.33 -7.26 5.21
C ASN A 146 -30.78 -7.84 6.53
N ALA A 147 -29.83 -7.16 7.19
CA ALA A 147 -29.24 -7.61 8.46
C ALA A 147 -29.70 -6.76 9.66
N ASP A 148 -30.24 -7.43 10.68
CA ASP A 148 -30.79 -6.85 11.92
C ASP A 148 -29.72 -6.43 12.94
N ASP A 149 -30.12 -5.54 13.84
CA ASP A 149 -29.34 -4.49 14.52
C ASP A 149 -28.42 -4.92 15.70
N GLU A 150 -28.19 -6.21 15.96
CA GLU A 150 -27.63 -6.62 17.27
C GLU A 150 -26.12 -6.90 17.40
N ASP A 151 -25.29 -6.84 16.35
CA ASP A 151 -23.82 -6.87 16.52
C ASP A 151 -23.07 -6.19 15.37
N GLN A 152 -22.22 -5.19 15.65
CA GLN A 152 -21.70 -4.28 14.62
C GLN A 152 -20.59 -4.83 13.70
N MET A 153 -20.00 -5.99 14.00
CA MET A 153 -18.97 -6.62 13.16
C MET A 153 -19.09 -8.14 13.17
N GLU A 154 -19.05 -8.74 11.98
CA GLU A 154 -19.05 -10.19 11.83
C GLU A 154 -17.61 -10.64 11.54
N GLN A 155 -17.07 -11.50 12.40
CA GLN A 155 -15.85 -12.24 12.07
C GLN A 155 -16.23 -13.26 11.01
N LEU A 156 -15.64 -13.13 9.82
CA LEU A 156 -15.81 -14.13 8.78
C LEU A 156 -14.75 -15.21 9.01
N ASP A 157 -15.16 -16.32 9.62
CA ASP A 157 -14.42 -17.57 9.47
C ASP A 157 -14.69 -18.07 8.05
N PHE A 158 -13.72 -17.84 7.18
CA PHE A 158 -13.55 -18.72 6.03
C PHE A 158 -12.91 -19.97 6.61
N ASP A 159 -13.71 -20.85 7.21
CA ASP A 159 -13.23 -22.16 7.61
C ASP A 159 -12.57 -22.79 6.38
N ASP A 160 -11.30 -23.16 6.57
CA ASP A 160 -10.52 -23.97 5.65
C ASP A 160 -11.16 -25.37 5.61
N GLU A 161 -12.29 -25.52 4.93
CA GLU A 161 -12.66 -26.81 4.34
C GLU A 161 -11.89 -26.95 3.02
N LEU A 162 -10.63 -27.40 3.14
CA LEU A 162 -9.91 -28.23 2.16
C LEU A 162 -8.57 -28.72 2.73
#